data_AF-W1XKN5-F1
#
_entry.id   AF-W1XKN5-F1
#
_cell.length_a   1.000
_cell.length_b   1.000
_cell.length_c   1.000
_cell.angle_alpha   90.00
_cell.angle_beta   90.00
_cell.angle_gamma   90.00
#
_symmetry.space_group_name_H-M   'P 1'
#
loop_
_entity.id
_entity.type
_entity.pdbx_description
1 polymer ?
#
loop_
_entity_poly.entity_id
_entity_poly.type
_entity_poly.pdbx_seq_one_letter_code
_entity_poly.pdbx_strand_id
1 'polypeptide(L)'
;KRQHRPALDLSRLPELLSRIDGYKGQPVTRLAVMLNLLVFIRSSELRYSRWSEIDIDNAMWTIPAEREPLPGVKYSHRGSKMRTPHLVPLS
;
A
#
# COMPACT_ATOMS: atom_id res chain seq x y z
N LYS A 1 -3.86 3.78 26.02
CA LYS A 1 -2.38 3.80 26.10
C LYS A 1 -1.81 3.58 24.69
N ARG A 2 -0.84 4.40 24.24
CA ARG A 2 -0.22 4.28 22.90
C ARG A 2 0.76 3.11 22.90
N GLN A 3 0.49 2.06 22.13
CA GLN A 3 1.45 0.97 21.92
C GLN A 3 2.37 1.33 20.74
N HIS A 4 3.66 1.50 21.02
CA HIS A 4 4.66 1.70 19.97
C HIS A 4 5.03 0.35 19.35
N ARG A 5 5.05 0.26 18.03
CA ARG A 5 5.49 -0.93 17.30
C ARG A 5 6.82 -0.60 16.62
N PRO A 6 7.95 -1.13 17.09
CA PRO A 6 9.25 -0.84 16.50
C PRO A 6 9.29 -1.36 15.05
N ALA A 7 10.14 -0.73 14.23
CA ALA A 7 10.46 -1.24 12.91
C ALA A 7 11.09 -2.64 13.00
N LEU A 8 10.92 -3.44 11.95
CA LEU A 8 11.59 -4.73 11.86
C LEU A 8 13.10 -4.51 11.69
N ASP A 9 13.89 -5.27 12.43
CA ASP A 9 15.35 -5.30 12.26
C ASP A 9 15.71 -5.77 10.84
N LEU A 10 16.69 -5.10 10.21
CA LEU A 10 17.12 -5.42 8.85
C LEU A 10 17.62 -6.86 8.71
N SER A 11 18.25 -7.41 9.74
CA SER A 11 18.71 -8.81 9.80
C SER A 11 17.58 -9.83 9.65
N ARG A 12 16.34 -9.42 9.92
CA ARG A 12 15.14 -10.26 9.83
C ARG A 12 14.40 -10.13 8.50
N LEU A 13 14.90 -9.30 7.58
CA LEU A 13 14.29 -9.15 6.26
C LEU A 13 14.21 -10.48 5.48
N PRO A 14 15.25 -11.35 5.48
CA PRO A 14 15.15 -12.66 4.82
C PRO A 14 14.03 -13.54 5.40
N GLU A 15 13.88 -13.53 6.74
CA GLU A 15 12.80 -14.25 7.42
C GLU A 15 11.42 -13.73 6.99
N LEU A 16 11.26 -12.41 6.91
CA LEU A 16 10.00 -11.78 6.47
C LEU A 16 9.65 -12.21 5.04
N LEU A 17 10.60 -12.13 4.11
CA LEU A 17 10.38 -12.50 2.72
C LEU A 17 10.00 -13.97 2.58
N SER A 18 10.68 -14.87 3.29
CA SER A 18 10.33 -16.30 3.32
C SER A 18 8.91 -16.55 3.85
N ARG A 19 8.50 -15.83 4.90
CA ARG A 19 7.14 -15.93 5.46
C ARG A 19 6.07 -15.40 4.50
N ILE A 20 6.36 -14.33 3.76
CA ILE A 20 5.45 -13.77 2.75
C ILE A 20 5.27 -14.78 1.60
N ASP A 21 6.36 -15.36 1.12
CA ASP A 21 6.32 -16.36 0.05
C ASP A 21 5.55 -17.62 0.46
N GLY A 22 5.79 -18.11 1.69
CA GLY A 22 5.06 -19.23 2.28
C GLY A 22 3.61 -18.95 2.70
N TYR A 23 3.07 -17.74 2.48
CA TYR A 23 1.71 -17.39 2.86
C TYR A 23 0.67 -18.13 2.01
N LYS A 24 -0.06 -19.06 2.65
CA LYS A 24 -1.10 -19.91 2.02
C LYS A 24 -2.51 -19.28 1.96
N GLY A 25 -2.65 -18.01 2.32
CA GLY A 25 -3.94 -17.32 2.28
C GLY A 25 -4.27 -16.76 0.90
N GLN A 26 -5.02 -15.64 0.87
CA GLN A 26 -5.42 -15.05 -0.41
C GLN A 26 -4.21 -14.55 -1.22
N PRO A 27 -4.06 -14.92 -2.50
CA PRO A 27 -2.95 -14.47 -3.33
C PRO A 27 -2.84 -12.94 -3.43
N VAL A 28 -3.98 -12.25 -3.47
CA VAL A 28 -4.02 -10.78 -3.49
C VAL A 28 -3.36 -10.16 -2.26
N THR A 29 -3.51 -10.77 -1.09
CA THR A 29 -2.86 -10.29 0.14
C THR A 29 -1.34 -10.42 0.03
N ARG A 30 -0.85 -11.54 -0.51
CA ARG A 30 0.59 -11.74 -0.74
C ARG A 30 1.14 -10.67 -1.68
N LEU A 31 0.49 -10.49 -2.83
CA LEU A 31 0.89 -9.50 -3.84
C LEU A 31 0.83 -8.07 -3.30
N ALA A 32 -0.22 -7.73 -2.54
CA ALA A 32 -0.36 -6.41 -1.92
C ALA A 32 0.77 -6.13 -0.91
N VAL A 33 1.15 -7.12 -0.10
CA VAL A 33 2.28 -6.97 0.84
C VAL A 33 3.60 -6.82 0.09
N MET A 34 3.83 -7.63 -0.95
CA MET A 34 5.04 -7.53 -1.79
C MET A 34 5.14 -6.17 -2.49
N LEU A 35 4.07 -5.70 -3.12
CA LEU A 35 4.02 -4.37 -3.74
C LEU A 35 4.32 -3.29 -2.70
N ASN A 36 3.74 -3.38 -1.50
CA ASN A 36 3.99 -2.41 -0.45
C ASN A 36 5.45 -2.39 0.04
N LEU A 37 6.17 -3.51 -0.04
CA LEU A 37 7.60 -3.56 0.25
C LEU A 37 8.46 -2.94 -0.85
N LEU A 38 7.94 -2.84 -2.08
CA LEU A 38 8.64 -2.22 -3.20
C LEU A 38 8.45 -0.70 -3.21
N VAL A 39 7.24 -0.21 -2.90
CA VAL A 39 6.89 1.22 -3.02
C VAL A 39 6.73 1.97 -1.69
N PHE A 40 6.70 1.26 -0.56
CA PHE A 40 6.61 1.83 0.80
C PHE A 40 5.45 2.81 1.07
N ILE A 41 4.32 2.64 0.41
CA ILE A 41 3.13 3.47 0.64
C ILE A 41 2.37 3.05 1.92
N ARG A 42 1.39 3.85 2.34
CA ARG A 42 0.58 3.49 3.50
C ARG A 42 -0.45 2.43 3.13
N SER A 43 -0.73 1.53 4.06
CA SER A 43 -1.71 0.45 3.81
C SER A 43 -3.12 0.93 3.41
N SER A 44 -3.53 2.13 3.83
CA SER A 44 -4.78 2.74 3.37
C SER A 44 -4.70 3.28 1.94
N GLU A 45 -3.55 3.80 1.54
CA GLU A 45 -3.33 4.30 0.17
C GLU A 45 -3.40 3.13 -0.82
N LEU A 46 -2.84 1.98 -0.45
CA LEU A 46 -2.90 0.71 -1.19
C LEU A 46 -4.31 0.11 -1.24
N ARG A 47 -4.98 -0.08 -0.10
CA ARG A 47 -6.25 -0.83 -0.05
C ARG A 47 -7.42 -0.14 -0.76
N TYR A 48 -7.41 1.18 -0.86
CA TYR A 48 -8.50 1.96 -1.46
C TYR A 48 -8.15 2.53 -2.83
N SER A 49 -7.04 2.08 -3.41
CA SER A 49 -6.57 2.52 -4.72
C SER A 49 -7.57 2.24 -5.83
N ARG A 50 -7.44 3.01 -6.91
CA ARG A 50 -8.24 2.88 -8.12
C ARG A 50 -7.31 2.65 -9.30
N TRP A 51 -7.73 1.84 -10.26
CA TRP A 51 -6.95 1.58 -11.47
C TRP A 51 -6.62 2.86 -12.25
N SER A 52 -7.52 3.86 -12.22
CA SER A 52 -7.32 5.17 -12.83
C SER A 52 -6.18 6.00 -12.23
N GLU A 53 -5.61 5.59 -11.09
CA GLU A 53 -4.50 6.27 -10.43
C GLU A 53 -3.13 5.77 -10.91
N ILE A 54 -3.11 4.64 -11.62
CA ILE A 54 -1.89 3.95 -12.05
C ILE A 54 -1.73 4.17 -13.54
N ASP A 55 -0.73 4.97 -13.89
CA ASP A 55 -0.26 5.15 -15.26
C ASP A 55 0.87 4.15 -15.51
N ILE A 56 0.54 3.06 -16.21
CA ILE A 56 1.49 1.97 -16.50
C ILE A 56 2.54 2.43 -17.53
N ASP A 57 2.14 3.27 -18.49
CA ASP A 57 3.01 3.71 -19.58
C ASP A 57 4.13 4.62 -19.05
N ASN A 58 3.80 5.50 -18.09
CA ASN A 58 4.76 6.38 -17.43
C ASN A 58 5.34 5.79 -16.13
N ALA A 59 5.03 4.54 -15.81
CA ALA A 59 5.42 3.87 -14.58
C ALA A 59 5.18 4.75 -13.33
N MET A 60 4.00 5.36 -13.22
CA MET A 60 3.68 6.31 -12.16
C MET A 60 2.35 5.97 -11.50
N TRP A 61 2.33 5.96 -10.17
CA TRP A 61 1.10 5.87 -9.40
C TRP A 61 0.86 7.18 -8.65
N THR A 62 -0.20 7.89 -9.05
CA THR A 62 -0.61 9.15 -8.43
C THR A 62 -1.74 8.91 -7.44
N ILE A 63 -1.42 8.86 -6.15
CA ILE A 63 -2.43 8.74 -5.10
C ILE A 63 -3.00 10.13 -4.81
N PRO A 64 -4.31 10.37 -4.98
CA PRO A 64 -4.91 11.68 -4.76
C PRO A 64 -4.92 12.05 -3.28
N ALA A 65 -5.12 13.33 -2.98
CA ALA A 65 -5.29 13.82 -1.60
C ALA A 65 -6.46 13.12 -0.89
N GLU A 66 -7.60 13.03 -1.57
CA GLU A 66 -8.82 12.36 -1.13
C GLU A 66 -9.48 11.68 -2.35
N ARG A 67 -10.43 10.78 -2.09
CA ARG A 67 -11.17 10.03 -3.11
C ARG A 67 -12.66 10.25 -2.90
N GLU A 68 -13.43 10.11 -3.97
CA GLU A 68 -14.88 10.03 -3.84
C GLU A 68 -15.27 8.79 -3.01
N PRO A 69 -16.11 8.94 -1.98
CA PRO A 69 -16.58 7.80 -1.19
C PRO A 69 -17.40 6.83 -2.05
N LEU A 70 -17.10 5.54 -1.94
CA LEU A 70 -17.97 4.51 -2.50
C LEU A 70 -19.13 4.20 -1.53
N PRO A 71 -20.37 4.08 -2.04
CA PRO A 71 -21.52 3.71 -1.22
C PRO A 71 -21.29 2.42 -0.42
N GLY A 72 -21.56 2.46 0.88
CA GLY A 72 -21.42 1.29 1.77
C GLY A 72 -19.98 0.87 2.11
N VAL A 73 -18.95 1.48 1.51
CA VAL A 73 -17.55 1.11 1.76
C VAL A 73 -16.89 2.07 2.73
N LYS A 74 -16.69 1.62 3.97
CA LYS A 74 -16.05 2.41 5.02
C LYS A 74 -14.62 2.83 4.61
N TYR A 75 -14.32 4.11 4.81
CA TYR A 75 -13.01 4.74 4.54
C TYR A 75 -12.55 4.76 3.07
N SER A 76 -13.43 4.46 2.12
CA SER A 76 -13.15 4.49 0.69
C SER A 76 -12.71 5.87 0.17
N HIS A 77 -13.04 6.95 0.88
CA HIS A 77 -12.64 8.31 0.56
C HIS A 77 -11.18 8.64 0.87
N ARG A 78 -10.47 7.79 1.63
CA ARG A 78 -9.11 8.11 2.08
C ARG A 78 -8.17 8.13 0.89
N GLY A 79 -7.51 9.27 0.66
CA GLY A 79 -6.36 9.39 -0.24
C GLY A 79 -5.04 9.37 0.52
N SER A 80 -4.12 10.25 0.15
CA SER A 80 -2.83 10.42 0.82
C SER A 80 -3.00 10.97 2.25
N LYS A 81 -2.15 10.54 3.18
CA LYS A 81 -2.18 11.06 4.56
C LYS A 81 -1.98 12.58 4.64
N MET A 82 -1.20 13.14 3.72
CA MET A 82 -0.80 14.55 3.74
C MET A 82 -1.82 15.47 3.08
N ARG A 83 -2.93 14.93 2.54
CA ARG A 83 -3.95 15.69 1.79
C ARG A 83 -3.39 16.46 0.60
N THR A 84 -2.31 15.93 0.02
CA THR A 84 -1.72 16.37 -1.25
C THR A 84 -1.53 15.15 -2.15
N PRO A 85 -1.49 15.30 -3.47
CA PRO A 85 -1.13 14.18 -4.35
C PRO A 85 0.22 13.57 -3.92
N HIS A 86 0.25 12.25 -3.77
CA HIS A 86 1.47 11.49 -3.48
C HIS A 86 1.87 10.75 -4.76
N LEU A 87 3.00 11.16 -5.33
CA LEU A 87 3.55 10.58 -6.55
C LEU A 87 4.47 9.42 -6.17
N VAL A 88 4.19 8.25 -6.72
CA VAL A 88 4.91 7.01 -6.43
C VAL A 88 5.44 6.44 -7.75
N PRO A 89 6.74 6.65 -8.05
CA PRO A 89 7.38 6.02 -9.20
C PRO A 89 7.35 4.49 -9.07
N LEU A 90 7.12 3.80 -10.18
CA LEU A 90 7.06 2.34 -10.27
C LEU A 90 8.29 1.74 -10.99
N SER A 91 9.28 2.57 -11.29
CA SER A 91 10.57 2.25 -11.94
C SER A 91 11.75 2.67 -11.09
#